data_AF-A0A9D8SMF7-F1
#
_entry.id   AF-A0A9D8SMF7-F1
#
_cell.length_a   1.000
_cell.length_b   1.000
_cell.length_c   1.000
_cell.angle_alpha   90.00
_cell.angle_beta   90.00
_cell.angle_gamma   90.00
#
_symmetry.space_group_name_H-M   'P 1'
#
loop_
_entity.id
_entity.type
_entity.pdbx_description
1 polymer ?
#
loop_
_entity_poly.entity_id
_entity_poly.type
_entity_poly.pdbx_seq_one_letter_code
_entity_poly.pdbx_strand_id
1 'polypeptide(L)'
;VDEVVARLLKNVEKAVAGRITQEELETAKQKLMALNAQSDTTIGEQASVQGLNELYGFGVDYEKSYDARVESITMEDVLAVAKKYLTRPYLQVTTSNQEKK
;
A
#
# COMPACT_ATOMS: atom_id res chain seq x y z
N VAL A 1 21.31 -11.22 2.91
CA VAL A 1 20.58 -10.27 2.03
C VAL A 1 19.85 -11.05 0.95
N ASP A 2 20.56 -11.90 0.21
CA ASP A 2 20.02 -12.68 -0.90
C ASP A 2 18.80 -13.53 -0.53
N GLU A 3 18.80 -14.18 0.64
CA GLU A 3 17.64 -14.96 1.09
C GLU A 3 16.38 -14.08 1.31
N VAL A 4 16.55 -12.90 1.90
CA VAL A 4 15.45 -11.95 2.13
C VAL A 4 14.92 -11.45 0.80
N VAL A 5 15.81 -11.10 -0.13
CA VAL A 5 15.46 -10.68 -1.49
C VAL A 5 14.68 -11.78 -2.21
N ALA A 6 15.15 -13.02 -2.16
CA ALA A 6 14.47 -14.16 -2.78
C ALA A 6 13.07 -14.38 -2.20
N ARG A 7 12.91 -14.27 -0.88
CA ARG A 7 11.60 -14.38 -0.22
C ARG A 7 10.65 -13.25 -0.63
N LEU A 8 11.15 -12.02 -0.74
CA LEU A 8 10.35 -10.88 -1.20
C LEU A 8 9.89 -11.06 -2.66
N LEU A 9 10.81 -11.44 -3.55
CA LEU A 9 10.49 -11.69 -4.96
C LEU A 9 9.45 -12.80 -5.13
N LYS A 10 9.53 -13.87 -4.32
CA LYS A 10 8.50 -14.93 -4.33
C LYS A 10 7.10 -14.42 -3.97
N ASN A 11 7.00 -13.47 -3.04
CA ASN A 11 5.71 -12.84 -2.72
C ASN A 11 5.22 -11.93 -3.83
N VAL A 12 6.13 -11.20 -4.50
CA VAL A 12 5.81 -10.41 -5.69
C VAL A 12 5.26 -11.30 -6.80
N GLU A 13 5.91 -12.44 -7.09
CA GLU A 13 5.43 -13.43 -8.05
C GLU A 13 4.06 -14.00 -7.67
N LYS A 14 3.84 -14.31 -6.38
CA LYS A 14 2.54 -14.75 -5.87
C LYS A 14 1.44 -13.72 -6.17
N ALA A 15 1.72 -12.44 -5.95
CA ALA A 15 0.78 -11.34 -6.21
C ALA A 15 0.50 -11.16 -7.71
N VAL A 16 1.54 -11.15 -8.56
CA VAL A 16 1.39 -11.04 -10.02
C VAL A 16 0.60 -12.22 -10.60
N ALA A 17 0.78 -13.42 -10.03
CA ALA A 17 0.04 -14.62 -10.40
C ALA A 17 -1.43 -14.63 -9.89
N GLY A 18 -1.87 -13.60 -9.15
CA GLY A 18 -3.22 -13.52 -8.59
C GLY A 18 -3.49 -14.56 -7.51
N ARG A 19 -2.45 -15.10 -6.87
CA ARG A 19 -2.59 -16.07 -5.79
C ARG A 19 -2.83 -15.37 -4.46
N ILE A 20 -3.83 -14.50 -4.40
CA ILE A 20 -4.24 -13.77 -3.20
C ILE A 20 -5.61 -14.33 -2.79
N THR A 21 -5.77 -14.70 -1.53
CA THR A 21 -7.07 -15.22 -1.05
C THR A 21 -8.02 -14.09 -0.73
N GLN A 22 -9.33 -14.37 -0.72
CA GLN A 22 -10.32 -13.38 -0.28
C GLN A 22 -10.08 -12.93 1.17
N GLU A 23 -9.67 -13.85 2.04
CA GLU A 23 -9.33 -13.55 3.44
C GLU A 23 -8.13 -12.60 3.55
N GLU A 24 -7.09 -12.79 2.73
CA GLU A 24 -5.93 -11.89 2.66
C GLU A 24 -6.37 -10.48 2.21
N LEU A 25 -7.27 -10.38 1.22
CA LEU A 25 -7.82 -9.11 0.75
C LEU A 25 -8.63 -8.39 1.84
N GLU A 26 -9.59 -9.08 2.46
CA GLU A 26 -10.43 -8.49 3.52
C GLU A 26 -9.58 -8.08 4.72
N THR A 27 -8.63 -8.92 5.14
CA THR A 27 -7.69 -8.58 6.22
C THR A 27 -6.88 -7.32 5.88
N ALA A 28 -6.44 -7.17 4.63
CA ALA A 28 -5.71 -5.98 4.20
C ALA A 28 -6.58 -4.72 4.22
N LYS A 29 -7.83 -4.81 3.74
CA LYS A 29 -8.80 -3.69 3.79
C LYS A 29 -9.06 -3.23 5.23
N GLN A 30 -9.33 -4.18 6.12
CA GLN A 30 -9.56 -3.87 7.54
C GLN A 30 -8.34 -3.21 8.20
N LYS A 31 -7.13 -3.65 7.86
CA LYS A 31 -5.90 -3.00 8.34
C LYS A 31 -5.77 -1.57 7.84
N LEU A 32 -6.08 -1.29 6.56
CA LEU A 32 -6.00 0.06 6.01
C LEU A 32 -6.98 1.01 6.69
N MET A 33 -8.24 0.60 6.90
CA MET A 33 -9.25 1.42 7.59
C MET A 33 -8.88 1.63 9.06
N ALA A 34 -8.38 0.59 9.75
CA ALA A 34 -7.93 0.71 11.13
C ALA A 34 -6.74 1.66 11.30
N LEU A 35 -5.80 1.70 10.34
CA LEU A 35 -4.69 2.66 10.32
C LEU A 35 -5.17 4.07 10.02
N ASN A 36 -6.12 4.23 9.08
CA ASN A 36 -6.72 5.52 8.76
C ASN A 36 -7.40 6.13 9.99
N ALA A 37 -8.20 5.33 10.71
CA ALA A 37 -8.85 5.77 11.95
C ALA A 37 -7.89 6.16 13.09
N GLN A 38 -6.62 5.72 13.03
CA GLN A 38 -5.57 6.08 13.98
C GLN A 38 -4.68 7.23 13.50
N SER A 39 -4.84 7.67 12.25
CA SER A 39 -4.04 8.73 11.63
C SER A 39 -4.65 10.12 11.90
N ASP A 40 -3.95 11.18 11.49
CA ASP A 40 -4.45 12.56 11.45
C ASP A 40 -4.97 13.11 12.78
N THR A 41 -4.31 12.75 13.87
CA THR A 41 -4.71 13.16 15.23
C THR A 41 -4.50 14.65 15.50
N THR A 42 -3.65 15.33 14.74
CA THR A 42 -3.38 16.76 14.92
C THR A 42 -3.99 17.63 13.82
N ILE A 43 -4.34 18.87 14.16
CA ILE A 43 -4.84 19.87 13.21
C ILE A 43 -3.83 20.14 12.08
N GLY A 44 -2.54 20.11 12.39
CA GLY A 44 -1.48 20.34 11.40
C GLY A 44 -1.38 19.23 10.35
N GLU A 45 -1.53 17.97 10.78
CA GLU A 45 -1.57 16.82 9.86
C GLU A 45 -2.79 16.89 8.95
N GLN A 46 -3.97 17.15 9.52
CA GLN A 46 -5.22 17.30 8.74
C GLN A 46 -5.12 18.42 7.71
N ALA A 47 -4.60 19.60 8.08
CA ALA A 47 -4.42 20.71 7.16
C ALA A 47 -3.42 20.37 6.04
N SER A 48 -2.36 19.63 6.35
CA SER A 48 -1.37 19.20 5.37
C SER A 48 -1.97 18.21 4.36
N VAL A 49 -2.73 17.22 4.83
CA VAL A 49 -3.41 16.24 3.96
C VAL A 49 -4.43 16.94 3.06
N GLN A 50 -5.28 17.81 3.62
CA GLN A 50 -6.27 18.56 2.81
C GLN A 50 -5.59 19.47 1.79
N GLY A 51 -4.51 20.15 2.17
CA GLY A 51 -3.73 21.00 1.26
C GLY A 51 -3.12 20.22 0.11
N LEU A 52 -2.56 19.03 0.37
CA LEU A 52 -2.03 18.15 -0.68
C LEU A 52 -3.13 17.62 -1.58
N ASN A 53 -4.28 17.23 -1.02
CA ASN A 53 -5.42 16.76 -1.79
C ASN A 53 -5.99 17.84 -2.71
N GLU A 54 -6.11 19.08 -2.24
CA GLU A 54 -6.48 20.23 -3.07
C GLU A 54 -5.44 20.48 -4.17
N LEU A 55 -4.15 20.46 -3.81
CA LEU A 55 -3.05 20.67 -4.76
C LEU A 55 -3.04 19.63 -5.90
N TYR A 56 -3.34 18.37 -5.58
CA TYR A 56 -3.43 17.29 -6.58
C TYR A 56 -4.79 17.21 -7.28
N GLY A 57 -5.73 18.10 -6.98
CA GLY A 57 -7.04 18.21 -7.63
C GLY A 57 -8.10 17.21 -7.12
N PHE A 58 -7.87 16.60 -5.96
CA PHE A 58 -8.82 15.70 -5.31
C PHE A 58 -9.86 16.42 -4.45
N GLY A 59 -9.53 17.63 -3.97
CA GLY A 59 -10.38 18.45 -3.13
C GLY A 59 -10.12 18.24 -1.63
N VAL A 60 -10.40 19.28 -0.84
CA VAL A 60 -10.23 19.25 0.65
C VAL A 60 -11.03 18.13 1.34
N ASP A 61 -12.14 17.71 0.75
CA ASP A 61 -13.03 16.69 1.32
C ASP A 61 -12.66 15.25 0.93
N TYR A 62 -11.59 15.06 0.17
CA TYR A 62 -11.22 13.76 -0.40
C TYR A 62 -11.08 12.64 0.66
N GLU A 63 -10.54 12.95 1.84
CA GLU A 63 -10.37 11.94 2.89
C GLU A 63 -11.67 11.44 3.50
N LYS A 64 -12.77 12.21 3.40
CA LYS A 64 -14.08 11.80 3.96
C LYS A 64 -14.62 10.51 3.36
N SER A 65 -14.16 10.14 2.16
CA SER A 65 -14.58 8.91 1.47
C SER A 65 -13.48 7.84 1.41
N TYR A 66 -12.39 7.98 2.16
CA TYR A 66 -11.27 7.03 2.15
C TYR A 66 -11.73 5.59 2.45
N ASP A 67 -12.43 5.37 3.56
CA ASP A 67 -12.87 4.03 3.97
C ASP A 67 -13.80 3.39 2.92
N ALA A 68 -14.77 4.16 2.40
CA ALA A 68 -15.66 3.68 1.34
C ALA A 68 -14.90 3.29 0.06
N ARG A 69 -13.85 4.05 -0.31
CA ARG A 69 -12.98 3.68 -1.44
C ARG A 69 -12.22 2.39 -1.15
N VAL A 70 -11.67 2.22 0.06
CA VAL A 70 -10.97 0.99 0.45
C VAL A 70 -11.90 -0.23 0.43
N GLU A 71 -13.12 -0.10 0.94
CA GLU A 71 -14.12 -1.17 0.90
C GLU A 71 -14.47 -1.60 -0.53
N SER A 72 -14.55 -0.64 -1.45
CA SER A 72 -14.90 -0.86 -2.85
C SER A 72 -13.84 -1.61 -3.67
N ILE A 73 -12.61 -1.76 -3.15
CA ILE A 73 -11.51 -2.43 -3.86
C ILE A 73 -11.86 -3.89 -4.16
N THR A 74 -11.74 -4.30 -5.42
CA THR A 74 -12.00 -5.68 -5.84
C THR A 74 -10.70 -6.49 -5.98
N MET A 75 -10.83 -7.82 -6.07
CA MET A 75 -9.67 -8.68 -6.34
C MET A 75 -9.06 -8.39 -7.72
N GLU A 76 -9.91 -8.02 -8.68
CA GLU A 76 -9.54 -7.63 -10.03
C GLU A 76 -8.68 -6.38 -10.04
N ASP A 77 -9.02 -5.37 -9.23
CA ASP A 77 -8.22 -4.15 -9.09
C ASP A 77 -6.82 -4.45 -8.57
N VAL A 78 -6.74 -5.29 -7.52
CA VAL A 78 -5.45 -5.69 -6.93
C VAL A 78 -4.60 -6.45 -7.94
N LEU A 79 -5.20 -7.38 -8.69
CA LEU A 79 -4.50 -8.13 -9.73
C LEU A 79 -4.04 -7.23 -10.89
N ALA A 80 -4.87 -6.27 -11.29
CA ALA A 80 -4.53 -5.31 -12.34
C ALA A 80 -3.32 -4.45 -11.95
N VAL A 81 -3.29 -3.96 -10.71
CA VAL A 81 -2.16 -3.19 -10.16
C VAL A 81 -0.91 -4.04 -10.06
N ALA A 82 -1.03 -5.28 -9.56
CA ALA A 82 0.10 -6.21 -9.46
C ALA A 82 0.71 -6.48 -10.84
N LYS A 83 -0.10 -6.78 -11.86
CA LYS A 83 0.38 -6.99 -13.24
C LYS A 83 0.97 -5.72 -13.86
N LYS A 84 0.41 -4.56 -13.56
CA LYS A 84 0.89 -3.29 -14.14
C LYS A 84 2.26 -2.89 -13.62
N TYR A 85 2.50 -3.02 -12.31
CA TYR A 85 3.69 -2.44 -11.68
C TYR A 85 4.71 -3.47 -11.20
N LEU A 86 4.30 -4.73 -10.98
CA LEU A 86 5.17 -5.73 -10.34
C LEU A 86 5.69 -6.82 -11.28
N THR A 87 5.30 -6.84 -12.56
CA THR A 87 5.79 -7.85 -13.52
C THR A 87 7.25 -7.65 -13.92
N ARG A 88 7.76 -6.42 -13.93
CA ARG A 88 9.17 -6.11 -14.21
C ARG A 88 9.70 -5.12 -13.17
N PRO A 89 9.87 -5.54 -11.91
CA PRO A 89 10.22 -4.62 -10.84
C PRO A 89 11.68 -4.17 -11.00
N TYR A 90 11.92 -2.86 -10.86
CA TYR A 90 13.27 -2.35 -10.61
C TYR A 90 13.60 -2.59 -9.15
N LEU A 91 14.61 -3.43 -8.87
CA LEU A 91 15.00 -3.79 -7.51
C LEU A 91 16.27 -3.02 -7.10
N GLN A 92 16.13 -2.13 -6.13
CA GLN A 92 17.24 -1.50 -5.42
C GLN A 92 17.29 -2.04 -4.00
N VAL A 93 18.43 -2.59 -3.60
CA VAL A 93 18.64 -3.13 -2.25
C VAL A 93 19.65 -2.25 -1.52
N THR A 94 19.20 -1.58 -0.47
CA THR A 94 20.06 -0.80 0.42
C THR A 94 20.10 -1.50 1.78
N THR A 95 21.30 -1.84 2.24
CA THR A 95 21.48 -2.47 3.57
C THR A 95 22.52 -1.68 4.35
N SER A 96 22.27 -1.39 5.63
CA SER A 96 23.33 -0.87 6.51
C SER A 96 24.43 -1.92 6.62
N ASN A 97 25.69 -1.54 6.41
CA ASN A 97 26.82 -2.42 6.69
C ASN A 97 26.87 -2.66 8.21
N GLN A 98 26.49 -3.86 8.64
CA GLN A 98 26.70 -4.28 10.02
C GLN A 98 28.12 -4.86 10.07
N GLU A 99 29.13 -4.00 10.23
CA GLU A 99 30.45 -4.50 10.64
C GLU A 99 30.25 -5.26 11.95
N LYS A 100 30.57 -6.55 11.94
CA LYS A 100 30.55 -7.38 13.14
C LYS A 100 31.52 -6.74 14.13
N LYS A 101 30.99 -6.16 15.22
CA LYS A 101 31.78 -5.87 16.42
C LYS A 101 32.33 -7.16 17.01
#